data_AF-A0A6B1BAE6-F1
#
_entry.id   AF-A0A6B1BAE6-F1
#
_cell.length_a   1.000
_cell.length_b   1.000
_cell.length_c   1.000
_cell.angle_alpha   90.00
_cell.angle_beta   90.00
_cell.angle_gamma   90.00
#
_symmetry.space_group_name_H-M   'P 1'
#
loop_
_entity.id
_entity.type
_entity.pdbx_description
1 polymer ?
#
loop_
_entity_poly.entity_id
_entity_poly.type
_entity_poly.pdbx_seq_one_letter_code
_entity_poly.pdbx_strand_id
1 'polypeptide(L)'
;MTKRRITLTIDADLLDEARSAVSDGDASSVSAWVNQAMADKSEHRRLLKAMDEAIADYESEYGPITEEQIEETLRSTSRRTIRIRAGKRLPSLSDEPAA
;
A
#
# COMPACT_ATOMS: atom_id res chain seq x y z
N MET A 1 -26.62 -4.59 6.53
CA MET A 1 -25.62 -4.83 7.59
C MET A 1 -26.10 -4.22 8.89
N THR A 2 -25.94 -4.92 10.01
CA THR A 2 -26.38 -4.45 11.33
C THR A 2 -25.30 -3.54 11.93
N LYS A 3 -25.64 -2.26 12.14
CA LYS A 3 -24.75 -1.31 12.83
C LYS A 3 -24.86 -1.52 14.34
N ARG A 4 -23.73 -1.46 15.06
CA ARG A 4 -23.70 -1.47 16.53
C ARG A 4 -23.17 -0.14 17.05
N ARG A 5 -23.83 0.42 18.07
CA ARG A 5 -23.36 1.65 18.74
C ARG A 5 -22.30 1.28 19.77
N ILE A 6 -21.18 1.96 19.72
CA ILE A 6 -20.07 1.84 20.67
C ILE A 6 -19.70 3.23 21.20
N THR A 7 -19.13 3.28 22.41
CA THR A 7 -18.51 4.50 22.95
C THR A 7 -17.01 4.28 22.92
N LEU A 8 -16.27 5.23 22.37
CA LEU A 8 -14.81 5.17 22.22
C LEU A 8 -14.22 6.56 22.47
N THR A 9 -12.97 6.59 22.90
CA THR A 9 -12.18 7.82 23.02
C THR A 9 -11.30 7.92 21.78
N ILE A 10 -11.30 9.08 21.13
CA ILE A 10 -10.43 9.42 20.00
C ILE A 10 -9.72 10.72 20.28
N ASP A 11 -8.56 10.88 19.67
CA ASP A 11 -7.80 12.12 19.71
C ASP A 11 -8.64 13.27 19.15
N ALA A 12 -8.51 14.45 19.75
CA ALA A 12 -9.28 15.63 19.36
C ALA A 12 -9.03 15.99 17.88
N ASP A 13 -7.77 15.92 17.45
CA ASP A 13 -7.36 16.23 16.08
C ASP A 13 -8.05 15.32 15.05
N LEU A 14 -8.20 14.03 15.36
CA LEU A 14 -8.91 13.07 14.49
C LEU A 14 -10.41 13.35 14.42
N LEU A 15 -11.01 13.80 15.53
CA LEU A 15 -12.42 14.20 15.53
C LEU A 15 -12.63 15.46 14.69
N ASP A 16 -11.71 16.42 14.75
CA ASP A 16 -11.80 17.65 13.97
C ASP A 16 -11.58 17.40 12.48
N GLU A 17 -10.66 16.50 12.11
CA GLU A 17 -10.50 16.02 10.72
C GLU A 17 -11.79 15.33 10.22
N ALA A 18 -12.37 14.44 11.03
CA ALA A 18 -13.62 13.78 10.67
C ALA A 18 -14.78 14.77 10.50
N ARG A 19 -14.81 15.86 11.27
CA ARG A 19 -15.80 16.94 11.13
C ARG A 19 -15.55 17.75 9.86
N SER A 20 -14.30 18.05 9.51
CA SER A 20 -13.97 18.72 8.25
C SER A 20 -14.44 17.88 7.07
N ALA A 21 -14.10 16.59 7.02
CA ALA A 21 -14.52 15.69 5.96
C ALA A 21 -16.05 15.62 5.78
N VAL A 22 -16.82 15.77 6.88
CA VAL A 22 -18.28 15.87 6.79
C VAL A 22 -18.74 17.21 6.25
N SER A 23 -18.11 18.30 6.67
CA SER A 23 -18.38 19.66 6.16
C SER A 23 -18.06 19.79 4.68
N ASP A 24 -16.98 19.14 4.23
CA ASP A 24 -16.50 19.12 2.85
C ASP A 24 -17.33 18.20 1.94
N GLY A 25 -18.19 17.36 2.54
CA GLY A 25 -19.09 16.46 1.83
C GLY A 25 -18.51 15.08 1.49
N ASP A 26 -17.26 14.82 1.91
CA ASP A 26 -16.58 13.53 1.71
C ASP A 26 -17.25 12.39 2.49
N ALA A 27 -17.91 12.71 3.61
CA ALA A 27 -18.68 11.76 4.40
C ALA A 27 -20.02 12.32 4.87
N SER A 28 -21.05 11.47 4.92
CA SER A 28 -22.39 11.86 5.39
C SER A 28 -22.50 12.09 6.91
N SER A 29 -21.53 11.59 7.68
CA SER A 29 -21.44 11.79 9.14
C SER A 29 -20.08 11.32 9.66
N VAL A 30 -19.71 11.72 10.87
CA VAL A 30 -18.50 11.21 11.55
C VAL A 30 -18.51 9.68 11.65
N SER A 31 -19.68 9.08 11.90
CA SER A 31 -19.81 7.62 11.94
C SER A 31 -19.56 6.97 10.57
N ALA A 32 -19.93 7.64 9.47
CA ALA A 32 -19.66 7.14 8.12
C ALA A 32 -18.16 7.23 7.81
N TRP A 33 -17.52 8.35 8.17
CA TRP A 33 -16.09 8.56 8.02
C TRP A 33 -15.27 7.50 8.80
N VAL A 34 -15.61 7.27 10.07
CA VAL A 34 -14.96 6.24 10.91
C VAL A 34 -15.15 4.84 10.32
N ASN A 35 -16.36 4.50 9.84
CA ASN A 35 -16.60 3.20 9.21
C ASN A 35 -15.76 3.01 7.95
N GLN A 36 -15.61 4.05 7.11
CA GLN A 36 -14.78 4.00 5.92
C GLN A 36 -13.31 3.77 6.28
N ALA A 37 -12.76 4.56 7.20
CA ALA A 37 -11.39 4.41 7.66
C ALA A 37 -11.12 3.00 8.25
N MET A 38 -12.08 2.45 9.00
CA MET A 38 -11.99 1.08 9.52
C MET A 38 -12.04 0.02 8.41
N ALA A 39 -12.87 0.23 7.38
CA ALA A 39 -12.94 -0.66 6.22
C ALA A 39 -11.61 -0.66 5.45
N ASP A 40 -11.07 0.52 5.15
CA ASP A 40 -9.80 0.69 4.43
C ASP A 40 -8.64 0.04 5.21
N LYS A 41 -8.57 0.30 6.53
CA LYS A 41 -7.55 -0.32 7.38
C LYS A 41 -7.71 -1.84 7.41
N SER A 42 -8.94 -2.35 7.46
CA SER A 42 -9.21 -3.78 7.47
C SER A 42 -8.84 -4.46 6.15
N GLU A 43 -9.07 -3.79 5.02
CA GLU A 43 -8.67 -4.29 3.70
C GLU A 43 -7.15 -4.33 3.57
N HIS A 44 -6.47 -3.25 3.94
CA HIS A 44 -5.02 -3.20 3.92
C HIS A 44 -4.40 -4.30 4.79
N ARG A 45 -4.95 -4.55 5.99
CA ARG A 45 -4.50 -5.66 6.85
C ARG A 45 -4.74 -7.04 6.24
N ARG A 46 -5.85 -7.24 5.52
CA ARG A 46 -6.12 -8.51 4.82
C ARG A 46 -5.11 -8.72 3.69
N LEU A 47 -4.80 -7.67 2.94
CA LEU A 47 -3.82 -7.73 1.87
C LEU A 47 -2.43 -8.07 2.39
N LEU A 48 -1.96 -7.39 3.44
CA LEU A 48 -0.66 -7.68 4.05
C LEU A 48 -0.59 -9.13 4.54
N LYS A 49 -1.63 -9.62 5.21
CA LYS A 49 -1.67 -11.02 5.65
C LYS A 49 -1.60 -12.01 4.49
N ALA A 50 -2.31 -11.73 3.39
CA ALA A 50 -2.26 -12.55 2.19
C ALA A 50 -0.88 -12.53 1.53
N MET A 51 -0.17 -11.39 1.57
CA MET A 51 1.21 -11.30 1.10
C MET A 51 2.16 -12.10 1.99
N ASP A 52 2.03 -12.02 3.31
CA ASP A 52 2.82 -12.83 4.25
C ASP A 52 2.60 -14.34 4.00
N GLU A 53 1.35 -14.76 3.79
CA GLU A 53 1.01 -16.14 3.44
C GLU A 53 1.64 -16.57 2.11
N ALA A 54 1.54 -15.75 1.07
CA ALA A 54 2.14 -16.04 -0.22
C ALA A 54 3.67 -16.14 -0.18
N ILE A 55 4.34 -15.30 0.62
CA ILE A 55 5.78 -15.39 0.84
C ILE A 55 6.14 -16.69 1.56
N ALA A 56 5.41 -17.03 2.63
CA ALA A 56 5.66 -18.26 3.37
C ALA A 56 5.46 -19.51 2.51
N ASP A 57 4.43 -19.54 1.67
CA ASP A 57 4.19 -20.64 0.72
C ASP A 57 5.37 -20.79 -0.26
N TYR A 58 5.82 -19.68 -0.84
CA TYR A 58 6.99 -19.65 -1.73
C TYR A 58 8.26 -20.14 -1.02
N GLU A 59 8.54 -19.64 0.18
CA GLU A 59 9.73 -20.02 0.93
C GLU A 59 9.71 -21.50 1.37
N SER A 60 8.53 -22.06 1.58
CA SER A 60 8.39 -23.49 1.89
C SER A 60 8.75 -24.38 0.70
N GLU A 61 8.49 -23.93 -0.52
CA GLU A 61 8.74 -24.68 -1.75
C GLU A 61 10.17 -24.47 -2.28
N TYR A 62 10.68 -23.24 -2.20
CA TYR A 62 11.94 -22.83 -2.86
C TYR A 62 13.06 -22.47 -1.89
N GLY A 63 12.80 -22.42 -0.58
CA GLY A 63 13.72 -21.93 0.43
C GLY A 63 13.58 -20.41 0.68
N PRO A 64 14.23 -19.89 1.74
CA PRO A 64 14.05 -18.50 2.19
C PRO A 64 14.51 -17.50 1.13
N ILE A 65 13.78 -16.39 1.01
CA ILE A 65 14.19 -15.25 0.18
C ILE A 65 15.25 -14.48 0.95
N THR A 66 16.48 -14.46 0.44
CA THR A 66 17.59 -13.75 1.08
C THR A 66 17.70 -12.30 0.63
N GLU A 67 18.26 -11.44 1.48
CA GLU A 67 18.53 -10.03 1.15
C GLU A 67 19.42 -9.89 -0.10
N GLU A 68 20.41 -10.77 -0.26
CA GLU A 68 21.30 -10.80 -1.43
C GLU A 68 20.51 -11.07 -2.72
N GLN A 69 19.59 -12.03 -2.70
CA GLN A 69 18.72 -12.34 -3.83
C GLN A 69 17.78 -11.18 -4.17
N ILE A 70 17.25 -10.49 -3.16
CA ILE A 70 16.42 -9.29 -3.36
C ILE A 70 17.26 -8.20 -4.04
N GLU A 71 18.46 -7.92 -3.52
CA GLU A 71 19.32 -6.88 -4.07
C GLU A 71 19.76 -7.19 -5.51
N GLU A 72 20.14 -8.43 -5.80
CA GLU A 72 20.48 -8.88 -7.15
C GLU A 72 19.29 -8.75 -8.11
N THR A 73 18.09 -9.11 -7.65
CA THR A 73 16.85 -9.00 -8.43
C THR A 73 16.51 -7.53 -8.70
N LEU A 74 16.63 -6.65 -7.71
CA LEU A 74 16.42 -5.21 -7.87
C LEU A 74 17.43 -4.59 -8.84
N ARG A 75 18.71 -4.96 -8.72
CA ARG A 75 19.79 -4.51 -9.59
C ARG A 75 19.57 -4.95 -11.04
N SER A 76 19.18 -6.21 -11.25
CA SER A 76 18.92 -6.74 -12.60
C SER A 76 17.62 -6.20 -13.21
N THR A 77 16.58 -5.98 -12.41
CA THR A 77 15.31 -5.39 -12.86
C THR A 77 15.52 -3.93 -13.25
N SER A 78 16.27 -3.16 -12.46
CA SER A 78 16.61 -1.77 -12.79
C SER A 78 17.35 -1.64 -14.12
N ARG A 79 18.24 -2.58 -14.44
CA ARG A 79 18.94 -2.63 -15.74
C ARG A 79 18.00 -2.93 -16.90
N ARG A 80 16.95 -3.73 -16.69
CA ARG A 80 15.97 -4.11 -17.72
C ARG A 80 14.74 -3.20 -17.77
N THR A 81 14.63 -2.22 -16.87
CA THR A 81 13.44 -1.35 -16.78
C THR A 81 13.49 -0.28 -17.86
N ILE A 82 12.46 -0.22 -18.69
CA ILE A 82 12.26 0.87 -19.66
C ILE A 82 11.68 2.06 -18.91
N ARG A 83 12.43 3.17 -18.84
CA ARG A 83 11.93 4.43 -18.28
C ARG A 83 10.98 5.09 -19.26
N ILE A 84 9.77 5.43 -18.82
CA ILE A 84 8.80 6.20 -19.59
C ILE A 84 8.59 7.55 -18.92
N ARG A 85 8.80 8.65 -19.66
CA ARG A 85 8.45 10.00 -19.22
C ARG A 85 7.56 10.65 -20.28
N ALA A 86 6.38 11.13 -19.86
CA ALA A 86 5.42 11.81 -20.74
C ALA A 86 5.14 11.06 -22.07
N GLY A 87 4.95 9.73 -21.99
CA GLY A 87 4.65 8.90 -23.16
C GLY A 87 5.83 8.60 -24.09
N LYS A 88 7.03 9.14 -23.82
CA LYS A 88 8.25 8.79 -24.57
C LYS A 88 9.09 7.79 -23.79
N ARG A 89 9.53 6.73 -24.49
CA ARG A 89 10.56 5.81 -23.98
C ARG A 89 11.89 6.57 -23.90
N LEU A 90 12.46 6.61 -22.70
CA LEU A 90 13.84 7.03 -22.48
C LEU A 90 14.77 5.83 -22.66
N PRO A 91 16.04 6.06 -23.02
CA PRO A 91 17.05 5.01 -23.04
C PRO A 91 17.08 4.28 -21.69
N SER A 92 17.21 2.96 -21.74
CA SER A 92 17.42 2.17 -20.52
C SER A 92 18.79 2.50 -19.92
N LEU A 93 18.98 2.25 -18.63
CA LEU A 93 20.31 2.40 -17.99
C LEU A 93 21.38 1.49 -18.61
N SER A 94 20.96 0.49 -19.39
CA SER A 94 21.83 -0.39 -20.18
C SER A 94 22.20 0.15 -21.56
N ASP A 95 21.62 1.27 -22.01
CA ASP A 95 21.89 1.89 -23.32
C ASP A 95 22.96 3.00 -23.28
N GLU A 96 23.41 3.41 -22.07
CA GLU A 96 24.51 4.38 -21.96
C GLU A 96 25.86 3.69 -22.17
N PRO A 97 26.70 4.14 -23.12
CA PRO A 97 28.04 3.61 -23.26
C PRO A 97 28.85 3.92 -22.00
N ALA A 98 29.59 2.93 -21.50
CA ALA A 98 30.51 3.11 -20.39
C ALA A 98 31.45 4.29 -20.69
N ALA A 99 31.37 5.34 -19.87
CA ALA A 99 32.27 6.47 -19.89
C ALA A 99 33.64 6.09 -19.28
#